data_AF-A0ABD6MIW1-F1
#
_entry.id   AF-A0ABD6MIW1-F1
#
_cell.length_a   1.000
_cell.length_b   1.000
_cell.length_c   1.000
_cell.angle_alpha   90.00
_cell.angle_beta   90.00
_cell.angle_gamma   90.00
#
_symmetry.space_group_name_H-M   'P 1'
#
loop_
_entity.id
_entity.type
_entity.pdbx_description
1 polymer ?
#
loop_
_entity_poly.entity_id
_entity_poly.type
_entity_poly.pdbx_seq_one_letter_code
_entity_poly.pdbx_strand_id
1 'polypeptide(L)'
;MTTATTPVLREARIPADGLYEGPRELRRVPESWTGRPYERFRLVPLGRVIGAEIHGVDLTRPLVPAVRAELDRALLEWKVLFFRDQHLTSHQQRAFAGHWGELETNPLLATGDDPEVARLDRTTVPTFENVWHTDVTFRERPALGAVLQLREVPPVGGDTLWADMAAAYDNLPEEVKERIEGARAVHDFIPGFARFYPPERLAAHQEQFPPVEHPVVRRHPVTGRRTIFVNASFTTRIVGFAQEESDRLLRLLFQQAHAPEFQVRFSWRAGDVAFWDNRATQHYAVNDYAPHRRVAERVAIAGDRPH
;
A
#
# COMPACT_ATOMS: atom_id res chain seq x y z
N MET A 1 20.35 61.98 -6.46
CA MET A 1 20.46 60.58 -6.89
C MET A 1 20.46 59.73 -5.62
N THR A 2 19.32 59.14 -5.27
CA THR A 2 19.19 58.23 -4.13
C THR A 2 19.68 56.84 -4.56
N THR A 3 20.82 56.42 -4.02
CA THR A 3 21.34 55.06 -4.20
C THR A 3 20.43 54.09 -3.45
N ALA A 4 19.61 53.33 -4.18
CA ALA A 4 18.82 52.25 -3.60
C ALA A 4 19.78 51.15 -3.13
N THR A 5 19.94 51.00 -1.82
CA THR A 5 20.73 49.94 -1.21
C THR A 5 19.98 48.62 -1.41
N THR A 6 20.56 47.67 -2.13
CA THR A 6 20.00 46.32 -2.26
C THR A 6 19.91 45.71 -0.87
N PRO A 7 18.73 45.30 -0.40
CA PRO A 7 18.60 44.68 0.91
C PRO A 7 19.38 43.36 0.93
N VAL A 8 20.32 43.25 1.87
CA VAL A 8 21.06 42.00 2.11
C VAL A 8 20.22 41.15 3.06
N LEU A 9 19.80 39.97 2.59
CA LEU A 9 19.09 39.01 3.44
C LEU A 9 20.08 38.34 4.39
N ARG A 10 19.60 37.99 5.59
CA ARG A 10 20.34 37.11 6.50
C ARG A 10 20.51 35.73 5.87
N GLU A 11 21.62 35.06 6.18
CA GLU A 11 21.80 33.67 5.81
C GLU A 11 20.71 32.81 6.48
N ALA A 12 20.05 31.98 5.69
CA ALA A 12 19.09 31.00 6.15
C ALA A 12 19.30 29.73 5.34
N ARG A 13 19.24 28.57 6.02
CA ARG A 13 19.42 27.25 5.39
C ARG A 13 18.29 26.34 5.83
N ILE A 14 17.68 25.67 4.87
CA ILE A 14 16.83 24.50 5.06
C ILE A 14 17.56 23.27 4.50
N PRO A 15 17.19 22.03 4.90
CA PRO A 15 17.70 20.84 4.24
C PRO A 15 17.51 20.94 2.72
N ALA A 16 18.59 20.67 1.96
CA ALA A 16 18.61 20.85 0.50
C ALA A 16 18.20 19.58 -0.26
N ASP A 17 17.49 18.66 0.42
CA ASP A 17 17.08 17.37 -0.15
C ASP A 17 15.88 17.49 -1.10
N GLY A 18 15.21 18.64 -1.18
CA GLY A 18 14.05 18.83 -2.06
C GLY A 18 12.86 17.93 -1.72
N LEU A 19 12.87 17.28 -0.54
CA LEU A 19 11.80 16.38 -0.12
C LEU A 19 10.64 17.10 0.53
N TYR A 20 10.85 18.33 1.00
CA TYR A 20 9.83 19.09 1.72
C TYR A 20 8.94 19.96 0.82
N GLU A 21 9.50 20.54 -0.22
CA GLU A 21 8.81 21.49 -1.11
C GLU A 21 9.36 21.43 -2.53
N GLY A 22 8.59 21.95 -3.49
CA GLY A 22 9.00 22.06 -4.89
C GLY A 22 8.19 21.17 -5.83
N PRO A 23 8.57 21.14 -7.12
CA PRO A 23 7.87 20.36 -8.13
C PRO A 23 8.03 18.86 -7.86
N ARG A 24 6.99 18.10 -8.19
CA ARG A 24 6.99 16.63 -8.12
C ARG A 24 6.82 16.01 -9.49
N GLU A 25 7.57 14.95 -9.75
CA GLU A 25 7.35 14.10 -10.91
C GLU A 25 6.21 13.12 -10.64
N LEU A 26 5.10 13.27 -11.38
CA LEU A 26 3.89 12.48 -11.18
C LEU A 26 3.66 11.50 -12.34
N ARG A 27 4.50 10.46 -12.39
CA ARG A 27 4.40 9.37 -13.37
C ARG A 27 3.56 8.21 -12.83
N ARG A 28 2.36 8.04 -13.40
CA ARG A 28 1.48 6.90 -13.08
C ARG A 28 2.05 5.57 -13.59
N VAL A 29 2.65 5.59 -14.78
CA VAL A 29 3.12 4.41 -15.53
C VAL A 29 4.55 4.65 -16.05
N PRO A 30 5.30 3.61 -16.45
CA PRO A 30 6.57 3.78 -17.15
C PRO A 30 6.43 4.60 -18.43
N GLU A 31 7.51 5.24 -18.87
CA GLU A 31 7.54 6.00 -20.13
C GLU A 31 7.23 5.14 -21.36
N SER A 32 7.59 3.87 -21.33
CA SER A 32 7.28 2.90 -22.40
C SER A 32 5.81 2.45 -22.41
N TRP A 33 5.00 2.85 -21.44
CA TRP A 33 3.63 2.37 -21.30
C TRP A 33 2.69 3.08 -22.28
N THR A 34 2.13 2.31 -23.22
CA THR A 34 1.14 2.84 -24.18
C THR A 34 -0.25 2.80 -23.57
N GLY A 35 -0.81 3.98 -23.28
CA GLY A 35 -2.19 4.12 -22.83
C GLY A 35 -3.20 3.74 -23.90
N ARG A 36 -4.29 3.09 -23.50
CA ARG A 36 -5.45 2.81 -24.37
C ARG A 36 -6.76 3.07 -23.59
N PRO A 37 -7.88 3.39 -24.24
CA PRO A 37 -9.15 3.61 -23.54
C PRO A 37 -9.62 2.33 -22.83
N TYR A 38 -10.50 2.48 -21.84
CA TYR A 38 -11.22 1.38 -21.21
C TYR A 38 -12.58 1.23 -21.92
N GLU A 39 -12.85 0.05 -22.47
CA GLU A 39 -14.04 -0.21 -23.30
C GLU A 39 -15.10 -1.03 -22.56
N ARG A 40 -14.72 -1.72 -21.47
CA ARG A 40 -15.61 -2.63 -20.74
C ARG A 40 -16.25 -1.99 -19.52
N PHE A 41 -15.69 -0.90 -19.03
CA PHE A 41 -16.18 -0.14 -17.89
C PHE A 41 -15.76 1.31 -17.98
N ARG A 42 -16.43 2.16 -17.20
CA ARG A 42 -15.99 3.54 -17.00
C ARG A 42 -15.03 3.59 -15.82
N LEU A 43 -13.87 4.18 -16.04
CA LEU A 43 -12.87 4.45 -15.02
C LEU A 43 -12.85 5.95 -14.68
N VAL A 44 -12.93 6.29 -13.39
CA VAL A 44 -12.85 7.66 -12.89
C VAL A 44 -11.65 7.80 -11.96
N PRO A 45 -10.58 8.49 -12.38
CA PRO A 45 -9.42 8.75 -11.53
C PRO A 45 -9.79 9.52 -10.25
N LEU A 46 -9.22 9.12 -9.12
CA LEU A 46 -9.32 9.86 -7.85
C LEU A 46 -8.05 10.66 -7.54
N GLY A 47 -6.94 10.33 -8.18
CA GLY A 47 -5.66 11.04 -8.07
C GLY A 47 -4.94 11.10 -9.41
N ARG A 48 -3.73 11.67 -9.42
CA ARG A 48 -2.92 11.76 -10.65
C ARG A 48 -2.17 10.46 -10.95
N VAL A 49 -1.67 9.80 -9.91
CA VAL A 49 -0.76 8.64 -10.00
C VAL A 49 -1.35 7.34 -9.44
N ILE A 50 -2.41 7.43 -8.63
CA ILE A 50 -3.00 6.30 -7.92
C ILE A 50 -4.50 6.51 -7.72
N GLY A 51 -5.24 5.41 -7.66
CA GLY A 51 -6.65 5.37 -7.30
C GLY A 51 -7.60 5.67 -8.45
N ALA A 52 -8.51 4.74 -8.71
CA ALA A 52 -9.63 4.96 -9.63
C ALA A 52 -10.90 4.23 -9.19
N GLU A 53 -12.04 4.89 -9.35
CA GLU A 53 -13.36 4.24 -9.23
C GLU A 53 -13.73 3.58 -10.55
N ILE A 54 -14.24 2.35 -10.46
CA ILE A 54 -14.69 1.54 -11.59
C ILE A 54 -16.22 1.46 -11.56
N HIS A 55 -16.86 1.83 -12.66
CA HIS A 55 -18.31 1.80 -12.83
C HIS A 55 -18.72 0.88 -13.99
N GLY A 56 -19.86 0.21 -13.84
CA GLY A 56 -20.41 -0.68 -14.87
C GLY A 56 -19.89 -2.11 -14.80
N VAL A 57 -19.22 -2.50 -13.71
CA VAL A 57 -18.84 -3.89 -13.42
C VAL A 57 -19.61 -4.36 -12.20
N ASP A 58 -20.29 -5.50 -12.33
CA ASP A 58 -20.96 -6.21 -11.24
C ASP A 58 -20.06 -7.34 -10.74
N LEU A 59 -19.45 -7.15 -9.57
CA LEU A 59 -18.53 -8.11 -8.97
C LEU A 59 -19.24 -9.36 -8.40
N THR A 60 -20.58 -9.34 -8.29
CA THR A 60 -21.36 -10.47 -7.77
C THR A 60 -21.45 -11.63 -8.77
N ARG A 61 -21.05 -11.39 -10.03
CA ARG A 61 -21.07 -12.33 -11.14
C ARG A 61 -19.65 -12.73 -11.57
N PRO A 62 -19.48 -13.92 -12.18
CA PRO A 62 -18.21 -14.30 -12.78
C PRO A 62 -17.70 -13.27 -13.79
N LEU A 63 -16.41 -12.93 -13.72
CA LEU A 63 -15.83 -11.97 -14.65
C LEU A 63 -15.68 -12.56 -16.06
N VAL A 64 -16.15 -11.82 -17.06
CA VAL A 64 -15.84 -12.12 -18.46
C VAL A 64 -14.34 -11.85 -18.71
N PRO A 65 -13.62 -12.69 -19.49
CA PRO A 65 -12.18 -12.53 -19.69
C PRO A 65 -11.74 -11.13 -20.15
N ALA A 66 -12.53 -10.47 -21.00
CA ALA A 66 -12.25 -9.11 -21.47
C ALA A 66 -12.31 -8.05 -20.35
N VAL A 67 -13.26 -8.18 -19.42
CA VAL A 67 -13.38 -7.30 -18.24
C VAL A 67 -12.18 -7.52 -17.32
N ARG A 68 -11.85 -8.79 -17.03
CA ARG A 68 -10.70 -9.17 -16.20
C ARG A 68 -9.39 -8.60 -16.76
N ALA A 69 -9.15 -8.72 -18.07
CA ALA A 69 -7.96 -8.16 -18.71
C ALA A 69 -7.88 -6.62 -18.65
N GLU A 70 -9.01 -5.91 -18.72
CA GLU A 70 -9.03 -4.46 -18.50
C GLU A 70 -8.84 -4.08 -17.04
N LEU A 71 -9.38 -4.86 -16.09
CA LEU A 71 -9.15 -4.69 -14.66
C LEU A 71 -7.68 -4.93 -14.28
N ASP A 72 -7.03 -5.94 -14.87
CA ASP A 72 -5.59 -6.17 -14.70
C ASP A 72 -4.80 -4.92 -15.09
N ARG A 73 -5.10 -4.37 -16.26
CA ARG A 73 -4.45 -3.15 -16.74
C ARG A 73 -4.76 -1.96 -15.84
N ALA A 74 -6.02 -1.81 -15.42
CA ALA A 74 -6.41 -0.75 -14.51
C ALA A 74 -5.66 -0.84 -13.18
N LEU A 75 -5.48 -2.05 -12.64
CA LEU A 75 -4.73 -2.28 -11.41
C LEU A 75 -3.25 -1.90 -11.59
N LEU A 76 -2.63 -2.28 -12.71
CA LEU A 76 -1.23 -1.93 -12.99
C LEU A 76 -1.02 -0.42 -13.19
N GLU A 77 -2.00 0.27 -13.79
CA GLU A 77 -1.93 1.73 -14.01
C GLU A 77 -2.26 2.50 -12.71
N TRP A 78 -3.34 2.13 -12.03
CA TRP A 78 -3.93 2.92 -10.93
C TRP A 78 -3.64 2.37 -9.54
N LYS A 79 -3.07 1.16 -9.44
CA LYS A 79 -2.55 0.52 -8.23
C LYS A 79 -3.59 0.16 -7.18
N VAL A 80 -4.66 0.92 -7.06
CA VAL A 80 -5.86 0.61 -6.28
C VAL A 80 -7.11 0.99 -7.06
N LEU A 81 -8.04 0.06 -7.11
CA LEU A 81 -9.33 0.17 -7.77
C LEU A 81 -10.44 0.13 -6.72
N PHE A 82 -11.45 0.97 -6.90
CA PHE A 82 -12.60 1.05 -6.01
C PHE A 82 -13.89 0.75 -6.77
N PHE A 83 -14.77 -0.03 -6.15
CA PHE A 83 -16.08 -0.39 -6.67
C PHE A 83 -17.10 -0.04 -5.61
N ARG A 84 -18.08 0.79 -5.97
CA ARG A 84 -19.14 1.19 -5.05
C ARG A 84 -20.27 0.17 -5.04
N ASP A 85 -20.93 0.00 -3.91
CA ASP A 85 -22.25 -0.66 -3.81
C ASP A 85 -22.27 -2.11 -4.38
N GLN A 86 -21.27 -2.93 -4.05
CA GLN A 86 -21.14 -4.30 -4.60
C GLN A 86 -21.78 -5.39 -3.72
N HIS A 87 -21.73 -5.23 -2.40
CA HIS A 87 -22.39 -6.13 -1.43
C HIS A 87 -22.14 -7.64 -1.64
N LEU A 88 -20.90 -8.02 -2.00
CA LEU A 88 -20.49 -9.40 -2.27
C LEU A 88 -20.69 -10.29 -1.05
N THR A 89 -21.15 -11.53 -1.20
CA THR A 89 -20.98 -12.54 -0.13
C THR A 89 -19.50 -12.91 0.06
N SER A 90 -19.11 -13.53 1.18
CA SER A 90 -17.72 -14.00 1.39
C SER A 90 -17.27 -14.92 0.25
N HIS A 91 -18.16 -15.82 -0.21
CA HIS A 91 -17.89 -16.70 -1.35
C HIS A 91 -17.68 -15.94 -2.66
N GLN A 92 -18.48 -14.91 -2.94
CA GLN A 92 -18.32 -14.06 -4.14
C GLN A 92 -17.03 -13.24 -4.07
N GLN A 93 -16.67 -12.71 -2.90
CA GLN A 93 -15.43 -11.96 -2.71
C GLN A 93 -14.20 -12.85 -2.95
N ARG A 94 -14.22 -14.08 -2.43
CA ARG A 94 -13.20 -15.12 -2.69
C ARG A 94 -13.12 -15.48 -4.17
N ALA A 95 -14.26 -15.73 -4.81
CA ALA A 95 -14.33 -16.05 -6.24
C ALA A 95 -13.77 -14.92 -7.11
N PHE A 96 -14.10 -13.66 -6.78
CA PHE A 96 -13.54 -12.50 -7.45
C PHE A 96 -12.01 -12.44 -7.29
N ALA A 97 -11.49 -12.50 -6.07
CA ALA A 97 -10.04 -12.48 -5.82
C ALA A 97 -9.29 -13.63 -6.52
N GLY A 98 -9.91 -14.81 -6.60
CA GLY A 98 -9.35 -16.00 -7.24
C GLY A 98 -9.03 -15.84 -8.74
N HIS A 99 -9.54 -14.80 -9.41
CA HIS A 99 -9.16 -14.49 -10.80
C HIS A 99 -7.70 -14.02 -10.95
N TRP A 100 -7.02 -13.67 -9.86
CA TRP A 100 -5.65 -13.14 -9.84
C TRP A 100 -4.59 -14.09 -9.30
N GLY A 101 -4.98 -15.24 -8.74
CA GLY A 101 -4.04 -16.26 -8.29
C GLY A 101 -4.58 -17.09 -7.12
N GLU A 102 -3.68 -17.90 -6.56
CA GLU A 102 -3.93 -18.63 -5.32
C GLU A 102 -4.20 -17.64 -4.17
N LEU A 103 -5.05 -18.03 -3.22
CA LEU A 103 -5.41 -17.18 -2.10
C LEU A 103 -4.55 -17.50 -0.89
N GLU A 104 -4.14 -16.46 -0.15
CA GLU A 104 -3.42 -16.62 1.10
C GLU A 104 -4.39 -16.58 2.28
N THR A 105 -4.37 -17.62 3.10
CA THR A 105 -5.03 -17.59 4.40
C THR A 105 -4.10 -16.97 5.45
N ASN A 106 -4.67 -16.27 6.42
CA ASN A 106 -3.93 -15.76 7.57
C ASN A 106 -4.47 -16.40 8.85
N PRO A 107 -3.73 -17.36 9.45
CA PRO A 107 -4.20 -18.06 10.66
C PRO A 107 -4.30 -17.14 11.88
N LEU A 108 -3.77 -15.91 11.80
CA LEU A 108 -3.83 -14.92 12.87
C LEU A 108 -5.14 -14.13 12.91
N LEU A 109 -5.96 -14.20 11.86
CA LEU A 109 -7.19 -13.44 11.72
C LEU A 109 -8.42 -14.35 11.86
N ALA A 110 -9.51 -13.79 12.40
CA ALA A 110 -10.80 -14.46 12.37
C ALA A 110 -11.27 -14.65 10.92
N THR A 111 -12.01 -15.71 10.66
CA THR A 111 -12.60 -15.98 9.33
C THR A 111 -14.01 -15.40 9.23
N GLY A 112 -14.42 -15.04 8.01
CA GLY A 112 -15.82 -14.80 7.67
C GLY A 112 -16.57 -16.13 7.48
N ASP A 113 -17.61 -16.10 6.66
CA ASP A 113 -18.40 -17.30 6.32
C ASP A 113 -17.67 -18.27 5.37
N ASP A 114 -16.49 -17.86 4.89
CA ASP A 114 -15.59 -18.66 4.06
C ASP A 114 -14.17 -18.64 4.68
N PRO A 115 -13.48 -19.79 4.80
CA PRO A 115 -12.18 -19.89 5.47
C PRO A 115 -11.06 -19.12 4.76
N GLU A 116 -11.20 -18.80 3.48
CA GLU A 116 -10.23 -17.97 2.73
C GLU A 116 -10.50 -16.46 2.88
N VAL A 117 -11.54 -16.08 3.64
CA VAL A 117 -11.94 -14.70 3.87
C VAL A 117 -11.66 -14.31 5.32
N ALA A 118 -10.76 -13.37 5.53
CA ALA A 118 -10.47 -12.83 6.86
C ALA A 118 -11.49 -11.76 7.25
N ARG A 119 -12.03 -11.83 8.46
CA ARG A 119 -12.94 -10.83 9.04
C ARG A 119 -12.20 -9.93 10.02
N LEU A 120 -12.29 -8.62 9.78
CA LEU A 120 -11.70 -7.56 10.59
C LEU A 120 -12.84 -6.81 11.29
N ASP A 121 -13.19 -7.25 12.51
CA ASP A 121 -14.24 -6.63 13.32
C ASP A 121 -13.63 -5.75 14.41
N ARG A 122 -13.86 -4.43 14.33
CA ARG A 122 -13.30 -3.43 15.23
C ARG A 122 -14.44 -2.76 16.00
N THR A 123 -14.84 -3.40 17.09
CA THR A 123 -15.95 -2.96 17.96
C THR A 123 -15.46 -2.32 19.26
N THR A 124 -14.35 -2.81 19.81
CA THR A 124 -13.92 -2.51 21.20
C THR A 124 -12.41 -2.42 21.39
N VAL A 125 -11.61 -2.69 20.35
CA VAL A 125 -10.15 -2.76 20.43
C VAL A 125 -9.54 -1.58 19.66
N PRO A 126 -8.60 -0.82 20.25
CA PRO A 126 -7.84 0.17 19.50
C PRO A 126 -7.23 -0.46 18.24
N THR A 127 -7.45 0.16 17.07
CA THR A 127 -6.77 -0.26 15.85
C THR A 127 -5.34 0.26 15.82
N PHE A 128 -4.42 -0.55 15.33
CA PHE A 128 -2.99 -0.21 15.20
C PHE A 128 -2.52 -0.25 13.75
N GLU A 129 -3.45 -0.41 12.80
CA GLU A 129 -3.23 -0.33 11.35
C GLU A 129 -3.06 1.11 10.85
N ASN A 130 -3.03 2.08 11.77
CA ASN A 130 -2.74 3.50 11.54
C ASN A 130 -1.23 3.76 11.43
N VAL A 131 -0.58 2.97 10.59
CA VAL A 131 0.85 3.06 10.22
C VAL A 131 0.95 2.75 8.74
N TRP A 132 1.77 3.49 7.99
CA TRP A 132 1.97 3.21 6.57
C TRP A 132 2.68 1.87 6.39
N HIS A 133 2.02 0.96 5.67
CA HIS A 133 2.54 -0.38 5.48
C HIS A 133 2.15 -1.03 4.15
N THR A 134 3.00 -1.96 3.75
CA THR A 134 2.70 -2.98 2.74
C THR A 134 2.42 -4.27 3.50
N ASP A 135 1.36 -4.98 3.13
CA ASP A 135 0.92 -6.18 3.83
C ASP A 135 2.02 -7.25 3.81
N VAL A 136 2.23 -7.88 4.98
CA VAL A 136 2.98 -9.13 5.19
C VAL A 136 4.37 -9.19 4.55
N THR A 137 5.10 -8.07 4.49
CA THR A 137 6.45 -8.05 3.89
C THR A 137 7.49 -8.86 4.67
N PHE A 138 7.17 -9.32 5.88
CA PHE A 138 7.97 -10.31 6.61
C PHE A 138 7.91 -11.73 6.03
N ARG A 139 7.06 -11.99 5.02
CA ARG A 139 7.02 -13.28 4.29
C ARG A 139 8.02 -13.26 3.13
N GLU A 140 8.54 -14.43 2.76
CA GLU A 140 9.42 -14.57 1.59
C GLU A 140 8.71 -14.19 0.28
N ARG A 141 7.41 -14.48 0.19
CA ARG A 141 6.54 -14.13 -0.93
C ARG A 141 5.37 -13.29 -0.39
N PRO A 142 5.55 -11.96 -0.20
CA PRO A 142 4.46 -11.10 0.26
C PRO A 142 3.30 -11.11 -0.74
N ALA A 143 2.08 -10.88 -0.25
CA ALA A 143 0.88 -10.88 -1.08
C ALA A 143 1.01 -9.98 -2.31
N LEU A 144 0.47 -10.42 -3.45
CA LEU A 144 0.33 -9.62 -4.67
C LEU A 144 -0.55 -8.40 -4.42
N GLY A 145 -1.63 -8.62 -3.69
CA GLY A 145 -2.71 -7.66 -3.50
C GLY A 145 -3.78 -8.27 -2.63
N ALA A 146 -4.81 -7.49 -2.35
CA ALA A 146 -5.97 -7.97 -1.62
C ALA A 146 -7.24 -7.27 -2.06
N VAL A 147 -8.35 -7.98 -1.87
CA VAL A 147 -9.71 -7.48 -2.09
C VAL A 147 -10.33 -7.26 -0.72
N LEU A 148 -10.68 -6.03 -0.39
CA LEU A 148 -11.30 -5.64 0.87
C LEU A 148 -12.69 -5.10 0.62
N GLN A 149 -13.68 -5.59 1.37
CA GLN A 149 -15.03 -5.06 1.38
C GLN A 149 -15.42 -4.59 2.77
N LEU A 150 -16.05 -3.42 2.87
CA LEU A 150 -16.61 -2.95 4.13
C LEU A 150 -18.06 -3.42 4.29
N ARG A 151 -18.30 -4.19 5.36
CA ARG A 151 -19.63 -4.70 5.77
C ARG A 151 -20.39 -3.67 6.60
N GLU A 152 -19.68 -3.06 7.54
CA GLU A 152 -20.21 -2.04 8.45
C GLU A 152 -19.25 -0.87 8.46
N VAL A 153 -19.78 0.33 8.19
CA VAL A 153 -19.00 1.57 8.09
C VAL A 153 -19.50 2.54 9.16
N PRO A 154 -18.60 3.20 9.89
CA PRO A 154 -18.95 4.30 10.78
C PRO A 154 -19.72 5.43 10.07
N PRO A 155 -20.54 6.22 10.77
CA PRO A 155 -21.19 7.39 10.19
C PRO A 155 -20.21 8.42 9.63
N VAL A 156 -19.04 8.56 10.26
CA VAL A 156 -17.93 9.44 9.88
C VAL A 156 -16.61 8.76 10.27
N GLY A 157 -15.57 8.97 9.47
CA GLY A 157 -14.22 8.44 9.72
C GLY A 157 -14.04 6.99 9.24
N GLY A 158 -12.86 6.43 9.49
CA GLY A 158 -12.49 5.07 9.07
C GLY A 158 -12.06 4.96 7.61
N ASP A 159 -11.63 6.09 7.03
CA ASP A 159 -11.06 6.17 5.70
C ASP A 159 -9.81 5.30 5.58
N THR A 160 -9.44 4.99 4.34
CA THR A 160 -8.16 4.31 4.06
C THR A 160 -7.41 5.08 2.99
N LEU A 161 -6.11 5.26 3.22
CA LEU A 161 -5.22 5.90 2.26
C LEU A 161 -4.32 4.85 1.62
N TRP A 162 -3.96 5.08 0.37
CA TRP A 162 -2.91 4.35 -0.34
C TRP A 162 -1.91 5.34 -0.92
N ALA A 163 -0.64 4.95 -1.02
CA ALA A 163 0.44 5.73 -1.60
C ALA A 163 1.11 4.98 -2.75
N ASP A 164 1.39 5.69 -3.86
CA ASP A 164 2.18 5.19 -4.98
C ASP A 164 3.67 5.23 -4.63
N MET A 165 4.23 4.06 -4.28
CA MET A 165 5.63 3.99 -3.88
C MET A 165 6.62 4.06 -5.06
N ALA A 166 6.13 4.01 -6.30
CA ALA A 166 6.95 4.33 -7.47
C ALA A 166 7.05 5.84 -7.70
N ALA A 167 5.95 6.57 -7.55
CA ALA A 167 5.98 8.04 -7.58
C ALA A 167 6.84 8.58 -6.43
N ALA A 168 6.76 7.97 -5.25
CA ALA A 168 7.65 8.25 -4.12
C ALA A 168 9.13 8.03 -4.46
N TYR A 169 9.47 6.92 -5.13
CA TYR A 169 10.85 6.63 -5.56
C TYR A 169 11.37 7.67 -6.58
N ASP A 170 10.56 8.01 -7.59
CA ASP A 170 10.95 8.96 -8.64
C ASP A 170 11.40 10.31 -8.06
N ASN A 171 10.83 10.72 -6.91
CA ASN A 171 11.08 12.00 -6.26
C ASN A 171 12.14 11.95 -5.14
N LEU A 172 12.83 10.81 -4.95
CA LEU A 172 13.99 10.76 -4.07
C LEU A 172 15.18 11.57 -4.66
N PRO A 173 16.01 12.20 -3.81
CA PRO A 173 17.28 12.77 -4.24
C PRO A 173 18.14 11.72 -4.94
N GLU A 174 18.92 12.14 -5.94
CA GLU A 174 19.75 11.21 -6.71
C GLU A 174 20.78 10.48 -5.83
N GLU A 175 21.41 11.20 -4.90
CA GLU A 175 22.33 10.62 -3.91
C GLU A 175 21.67 9.52 -3.06
N VAL A 176 20.37 9.67 -2.75
CA VAL A 176 19.62 8.67 -1.98
C VAL A 176 19.35 7.46 -2.86
N LYS A 177 18.94 7.67 -4.13
CA LYS A 177 18.71 6.59 -5.09
C LYS A 177 19.99 5.77 -5.32
N GLU A 178 21.12 6.43 -5.52
CA GLU A 178 22.43 5.78 -5.67
C GLU A 178 22.80 4.97 -4.41
N ARG A 179 22.54 5.52 -3.21
CA ARG A 179 22.86 4.85 -1.95
C ARG A 179 22.04 3.58 -1.71
N ILE A 180 20.79 3.53 -2.16
CA ILE A 180 19.88 2.40 -1.95
C ILE A 180 19.82 1.42 -3.13
N GLU A 181 20.49 1.73 -4.25
CA GLU A 181 20.51 0.83 -5.41
C GLU A 181 21.16 -0.50 -5.03
N GLY A 182 20.43 -1.60 -5.23
CA GLY A 182 20.87 -2.95 -4.87
C GLY A 182 20.88 -3.24 -3.35
N ALA A 183 20.55 -2.26 -2.50
CA ALA A 183 20.48 -2.46 -1.05
C ALA A 183 19.33 -3.40 -0.69
N ARG A 184 19.52 -4.19 0.38
CA ARG A 184 18.53 -5.12 0.93
C ARG A 184 18.16 -4.70 2.35
N ALA A 185 16.93 -4.93 2.76
CA ALA A 185 16.45 -4.66 4.11
C ALA A 185 15.85 -5.91 4.74
N VAL A 186 15.98 -6.01 6.07
CA VAL A 186 15.37 -7.08 6.86
C VAL A 186 13.95 -6.70 7.22
N HIS A 187 13.02 -7.59 6.88
CA HIS A 187 11.62 -7.53 7.25
C HIS A 187 11.33 -8.58 8.30
N ASP A 188 10.81 -8.13 9.43
CA ASP A 188 10.53 -8.93 10.61
C ASP A 188 9.06 -8.76 11.00
N PHE A 189 8.41 -9.86 11.40
CA PHE A 189 7.02 -9.83 11.86
C PHE A 189 6.92 -9.20 13.27
N ILE A 190 7.95 -9.34 14.12
CA ILE A 190 7.89 -8.94 15.54
C ILE A 190 7.42 -7.49 15.74
N PRO A 191 7.98 -6.46 15.07
CA PRO A 191 7.57 -5.07 15.32
C PRO A 191 6.09 -4.81 15.02
N GLY A 192 5.52 -5.52 14.06
CA GLY A 192 4.11 -5.45 13.72
C GLY A 192 3.21 -6.09 14.78
N PHE A 193 3.65 -7.18 15.40
CA PHE A 193 2.80 -8.04 16.24
C PHE A 193 3.11 -8.06 17.74
N ALA A 194 4.25 -7.52 18.18
CA ALA A 194 4.70 -7.60 19.58
C ALA A 194 3.72 -6.98 20.59
N ARG A 195 2.89 -6.03 20.14
CA ARG A 195 1.84 -5.41 20.96
C ARG A 195 0.60 -6.29 21.17
N PHE A 196 0.42 -7.31 20.35
CA PHE A 196 -0.77 -8.15 20.33
C PHE A 196 -0.56 -9.52 20.98
N TYR A 197 0.68 -9.98 21.04
CA TYR A 197 1.02 -11.33 21.49
C TYR A 197 2.06 -11.30 22.60
N PRO A 198 1.95 -12.20 23.59
CA PRO A 198 2.99 -12.37 24.60
C PRO A 198 4.25 -13.02 23.97
N PRO A 199 5.43 -12.91 24.63
CA PRO A 199 6.71 -13.39 24.11
C PRO A 199 6.70 -14.85 23.63
N GLU A 200 5.99 -15.75 24.32
CA GLU A 200 5.94 -17.17 23.99
C GLU A 200 5.24 -17.42 22.64
N ARG A 201 4.15 -16.68 22.39
CA ARG A 201 3.43 -16.75 21.11
C ARG A 201 4.19 -16.07 19.99
N LEU A 202 4.92 -14.98 20.28
CA LEU A 202 5.83 -14.37 19.32
C LEU A 202 6.94 -15.34 18.92
N ALA A 203 7.61 -15.98 19.87
CA ALA A 203 8.68 -16.94 19.59
C ALA A 203 8.21 -18.07 18.65
N ALA A 204 7.04 -18.66 18.89
CA ALA A 204 6.47 -19.68 18.00
C ALA A 204 6.19 -19.15 16.58
N HIS A 205 5.67 -17.92 16.46
CA HIS A 205 5.47 -17.30 15.14
C HIS A 205 6.78 -16.91 14.46
N GLN A 206 7.84 -16.62 15.20
CA GLN A 206 9.17 -16.32 14.66
C GLN A 206 9.81 -17.54 14.01
N GLU A 207 9.57 -18.74 14.53
CA GLU A 207 10.00 -19.98 13.89
C GLU A 207 9.27 -20.22 12.57
N GLN A 208 7.97 -19.91 12.53
CA GLN A 208 7.15 -20.04 11.31
C GLN A 208 7.46 -18.94 10.28
N PHE A 209 7.75 -17.74 10.74
CA PHE A 209 8.01 -16.54 9.94
C PHE A 209 9.35 -15.91 10.34
N PRO A 210 10.49 -16.58 10.02
CA PRO A 210 11.79 -16.01 10.31
C PRO A 210 11.98 -14.69 9.54
N PRO A 211 12.79 -13.76 10.06
CA PRO A 211 13.08 -12.53 9.34
C PRO A 211 13.62 -12.82 7.93
N VAL A 212 13.12 -12.07 6.95
CA VAL A 212 13.48 -12.22 5.55
C VAL A 212 14.15 -10.96 5.02
N GLU A 213 14.89 -11.09 3.93
CA GLU A 213 15.48 -9.95 3.25
C GLU A 213 14.79 -9.67 1.92
N HIS A 214 14.41 -8.42 1.71
CA HIS A 214 13.86 -7.91 0.46
C HIS A 214 14.70 -6.74 -0.07
N PRO A 215 14.69 -6.45 -1.38
CA PRO A 215 15.32 -5.25 -1.90
C PRO A 215 14.66 -3.98 -1.32
N VAL A 216 15.45 -2.98 -0.99
CA VAL A 216 14.97 -1.65 -0.56
C VAL A 216 14.22 -0.96 -1.71
N VAL A 217 14.72 -1.18 -2.94
CA VAL A 217 14.09 -0.75 -4.19
C VAL A 217 13.65 -1.99 -4.95
N ARG A 218 12.35 -2.25 -4.98
CA ARG A 218 11.77 -3.36 -5.74
C ARG A 218 11.54 -2.93 -7.18
N ARG A 219 11.74 -3.83 -8.14
CA ARG A 219 11.19 -3.68 -9.49
C ARG A 219 9.84 -4.38 -9.56
N HIS A 220 8.79 -3.65 -9.95
CA HIS A 220 7.48 -4.25 -10.12
C HIS A 220 7.51 -5.28 -11.26
N PRO A 221 7.09 -6.55 -11.05
CA PRO A 221 7.33 -7.65 -11.99
C PRO A 221 6.67 -7.47 -13.36
N VAL A 222 5.56 -6.73 -13.42
CA VAL A 222 4.82 -6.46 -14.67
C VAL A 222 5.15 -5.09 -15.27
N THR A 223 4.98 -4.00 -14.51
CA THR A 223 5.22 -2.64 -15.03
C THR A 223 6.70 -2.28 -15.15
N GLY A 224 7.60 -2.97 -14.43
CA GLY A 224 9.02 -2.63 -14.38
C GLY A 224 9.32 -1.32 -13.64
N ARG A 225 8.34 -0.64 -13.04
CA ARG A 225 8.59 0.55 -12.21
C ARG A 225 9.43 0.17 -11.00
N ARG A 226 10.35 1.05 -10.60
CA ARG A 226 11.06 0.96 -9.32
C ARG A 226 10.16 1.51 -8.22
N THR A 227 10.06 0.80 -7.09
CA THR A 227 9.24 1.19 -5.93
C THR A 227 10.07 1.14 -4.65
N ILE A 228 9.84 2.09 -3.75
CA ILE A 228 10.37 1.98 -2.38
C ILE A 228 9.63 0.80 -1.70
N PHE A 229 10.37 -0.23 -1.29
CA PHE A 229 9.81 -1.48 -0.74
C PHE A 229 10.23 -1.70 0.72
N VAL A 230 10.28 -0.62 1.49
CA VAL A 230 10.46 -0.63 2.94
C VAL A 230 9.27 0.06 3.61
N ASN A 231 8.86 -0.43 4.78
CA ASN A 231 7.76 0.14 5.55
C ASN A 231 8.00 0.06 7.06
N ALA A 232 7.36 0.98 7.80
CA ALA A 232 7.58 1.16 9.23
C ALA A 232 7.03 0.02 10.09
N SER A 233 6.12 -0.81 9.57
CA SER A 233 5.54 -1.92 10.31
C SER A 233 6.46 -3.13 10.42
N PHE A 234 7.24 -3.42 9.38
CA PHE A 234 8.00 -4.67 9.29
C PHE A 234 9.50 -4.48 9.04
N THR A 235 9.94 -3.33 8.50
CA THR A 235 11.34 -3.17 8.13
C THR A 235 12.17 -2.73 9.33
N THR A 236 13.22 -3.49 9.66
CA THR A 236 14.01 -3.27 10.89
C THR A 236 15.40 -2.70 10.64
N ARG A 237 16.06 -3.05 9.54
CA ARG A 237 17.40 -2.53 9.18
C ARG A 237 17.72 -2.72 7.70
N ILE A 238 18.64 -1.91 7.19
CA ILE A 238 19.29 -2.10 5.89
C ILE A 238 20.56 -2.93 6.08
N VAL A 239 20.69 -4.01 5.30
CA VAL A 239 21.78 -4.97 5.39
C VAL A 239 23.08 -4.32 4.94
N GLY A 240 24.14 -4.45 5.73
CA GLY A 240 25.48 -3.92 5.43
C GLY A 240 25.69 -2.45 5.82
N PHE A 241 24.68 -1.78 6.39
CA PHE A 241 24.77 -0.39 6.85
C PHE A 241 25.02 -0.35 8.36
N ALA A 242 25.71 0.69 8.83
CA ALA A 242 25.78 0.98 10.25
C ALA A 242 24.37 1.29 10.78
N GLN A 243 24.05 0.90 12.02
CA GLN A 243 22.68 1.01 12.57
C GLN A 243 22.14 2.44 12.49
N GLU A 244 22.91 3.44 12.92
CA GLU A 244 22.48 4.84 12.85
C GLU A 244 22.22 5.33 11.43
N GLU A 245 23.01 4.84 10.46
CA GLU A 245 22.85 5.18 9.06
C GLU A 245 21.57 4.53 8.49
N SER A 246 21.39 3.23 8.76
CA SER A 246 20.18 2.48 8.42
C SER A 246 18.94 3.18 8.97
N ASP A 247 18.94 3.57 10.24
CA ASP A 247 17.80 4.21 10.89
C ASP A 247 17.47 5.57 10.25
N ARG A 248 18.48 6.38 9.92
CA ARG A 248 18.28 7.67 9.24
C ARG A 248 17.67 7.46 7.86
N LEU A 249 18.21 6.52 7.09
CA LEU A 249 17.75 6.25 5.73
C LEU A 249 16.35 5.63 5.71
N LEU A 250 16.05 4.69 6.60
CA LEU A 250 14.71 4.13 6.74
C LEU A 250 13.67 5.19 7.11
N ARG A 251 13.97 6.11 8.04
CA ARG A 251 13.06 7.22 8.37
C ARG A 251 12.77 8.10 7.16
N LEU A 252 13.79 8.42 6.36
CA LEU A 252 13.64 9.18 5.12
C LEU A 252 12.70 8.48 4.13
N LEU A 253 12.90 7.17 3.93
CA LEU A 253 12.12 6.36 2.99
C LEU A 253 10.68 6.16 3.48
N PHE A 254 10.46 5.94 4.78
CA PHE A 254 9.12 5.82 5.37
C PHE A 254 8.31 7.11 5.23
N GLN A 255 8.95 8.27 5.37
CA GLN A 255 8.30 9.57 5.24
C GLN A 255 7.73 9.82 3.83
N GLN A 256 8.27 9.16 2.79
CA GLN A 256 7.82 9.41 1.42
C GLN A 256 6.34 9.04 1.20
N ALA A 257 5.84 8.02 1.89
CA ALA A 257 4.43 7.64 1.82
C ALA A 257 3.49 8.77 2.31
N HIS A 258 3.98 9.71 3.11
CA HIS A 258 3.21 10.81 3.69
C HIS A 258 3.01 12.02 2.75
N ALA A 259 3.69 12.08 1.60
CA ALA A 259 3.49 13.17 0.63
C ALA A 259 2.10 13.05 -0.05
N PRO A 260 1.22 14.05 0.08
CA PRO A 260 -0.15 13.99 -0.44
C PRO A 260 -0.24 13.74 -1.95
N GLU A 261 0.72 14.22 -2.73
CA GLU A 261 0.74 14.08 -4.20
C GLU A 261 0.83 12.61 -4.66
N PHE A 262 1.33 11.72 -3.80
CA PHE A 262 1.45 10.29 -4.09
C PHE A 262 0.26 9.49 -3.57
N GLN A 263 -0.70 10.14 -2.89
CA GLN A 263 -1.76 9.46 -2.16
C GLN A 263 -3.11 9.50 -2.87
N VAL A 264 -3.94 8.52 -2.54
CA VAL A 264 -5.40 8.60 -2.65
C VAL A 264 -5.99 8.31 -1.27
N ARG A 265 -7.05 9.04 -0.90
CA ARG A 265 -7.84 8.80 0.31
C ARG A 265 -9.23 8.35 -0.10
N PHE A 266 -9.67 7.20 0.41
CA PHE A 266 -10.97 6.61 0.09
C PHE A 266 -11.87 6.62 1.32
N SER A 267 -12.99 7.32 1.20
CA SER A 267 -14.07 7.29 2.18
C SER A 267 -15.08 6.22 1.83
N TRP A 268 -15.27 5.30 2.76
CA TRP A 268 -16.02 4.07 2.57
C TRP A 268 -17.53 4.27 2.67
N ARG A 269 -18.27 3.39 2.00
CA ARG A 269 -19.69 3.09 2.25
C ARG A 269 -19.84 1.58 2.43
N ALA A 270 -20.90 1.15 3.10
CA ALA A 270 -21.18 -0.27 3.22
C ALA A 270 -21.37 -0.88 1.83
N GLY A 271 -20.77 -2.04 1.57
CA GLY A 271 -20.79 -2.70 0.27
C GLY A 271 -19.70 -2.24 -0.71
N ASP A 272 -18.93 -1.20 -0.38
CA ASP A 272 -17.80 -0.79 -1.20
C ASP A 272 -16.65 -1.80 -1.13
N VAL A 273 -15.98 -1.98 -2.27
CA VAL A 273 -14.84 -2.87 -2.44
C VAL A 273 -13.62 -2.08 -2.90
N ALA A 274 -12.46 -2.34 -2.29
CA ALA A 274 -11.17 -1.94 -2.82
C ALA A 274 -10.36 -3.16 -3.25
N PHE A 275 -9.66 -3.05 -4.37
CA PHE A 275 -8.68 -4.02 -4.85
C PHE A 275 -7.38 -3.31 -5.15
N TRP A 276 -6.31 -3.61 -4.42
CA TRP A 276 -5.02 -2.95 -4.57
C TRP A 276 -3.87 -3.91 -4.87
N ASP A 277 -2.84 -3.36 -5.52
CA ASP A 277 -1.57 -3.98 -5.80
C ASP A 277 -0.58 -3.71 -4.66
N ASN A 278 -0.46 -4.68 -3.77
CA ASN A 278 0.42 -4.63 -2.61
C ASN A 278 1.91 -4.60 -3.02
N ARG A 279 2.25 -4.90 -4.28
CA ARG A 279 3.63 -4.83 -4.79
C ARG A 279 4.06 -3.40 -5.11
N ALA A 280 3.11 -2.48 -5.29
CA ALA A 280 3.35 -1.10 -5.69
C ALA A 280 2.97 -0.05 -4.64
N THR A 281 2.20 -0.43 -3.62
CA THR A 281 1.61 0.52 -2.66
C THR A 281 1.98 0.25 -1.21
N GLN A 282 1.97 1.33 -0.42
CA GLN A 282 1.66 1.25 1.00
C GLN A 282 0.23 1.75 1.24
N HIS A 283 -0.34 1.39 2.39
CA HIS A 283 -1.64 1.88 2.83
C HIS A 283 -1.68 2.19 4.32
N TYR A 284 -2.68 2.99 4.72
CA TYR A 284 -2.88 3.48 6.07
C TYR A 284 -4.36 3.48 6.42
N ALA A 285 -4.75 2.82 7.51
CA ALA A 285 -6.12 2.86 8.02
C ALA A 285 -6.29 4.02 9.02
N VAL A 286 -7.14 4.99 8.70
CA VAL A 286 -7.39 6.12 9.60
C VAL A 286 -8.20 5.64 10.81
N ASN A 287 -7.66 5.91 12.00
CA ASN A 287 -8.28 5.55 13.27
C ASN A 287 -8.96 6.78 13.91
N ASP A 288 -10.03 7.26 13.27
CA ASP A 288 -10.78 8.48 13.65
C ASP A 288 -12.30 8.24 13.81
N TYR A 289 -12.70 6.99 14.04
CA TYR A 289 -14.11 6.59 14.06
C TYR A 289 -14.61 6.03 15.39
N ALA A 290 -13.79 6.03 16.44
CA ALA A 290 -14.23 5.62 17.77
C ALA A 290 -15.41 6.50 18.25
N PRO A 291 -16.42 5.92 18.94
CA PRO A 291 -16.54 4.53 19.39
C PRO A 291 -17.28 3.62 18.38
N HIS A 292 -17.49 4.05 17.14
CA HIS A 292 -18.29 3.30 16.18
C HIS A 292 -17.59 2.02 15.74
N ARG A 293 -18.40 1.00 15.47
CA ARG A 293 -17.92 -0.27 14.96
C ARG A 293 -17.58 -0.16 13.47
N ARG A 294 -16.54 -0.87 13.05
CA ARG A 294 -16.14 -1.02 11.65
C ARG A 294 -15.87 -2.48 11.35
N VAL A 295 -16.56 -3.05 10.36
CA VAL A 295 -16.40 -4.46 9.97
C VAL A 295 -15.99 -4.54 8.52
N ALA A 296 -14.86 -5.19 8.26
CA ALA A 296 -14.41 -5.48 6.90
C ALA A 296 -14.15 -6.97 6.70
N GLU A 297 -14.25 -7.41 5.45
CA GLU A 297 -13.80 -8.71 4.99
C GLU A 297 -12.69 -8.54 3.97
N ARG A 298 -11.61 -9.32 4.10
CA ARG A 298 -10.42 -9.24 3.26
C ARG A 298 -10.05 -10.61 2.71
N VAL A 299 -9.73 -10.65 1.41
CA VAL A 299 -9.12 -11.80 0.75
C VAL A 299 -7.75 -11.39 0.23
N ALA A 300 -6.70 -12.11 0.63
CA ALA A 300 -5.34 -11.86 0.18
C ALA A 300 -4.99 -12.78 -0.99
N ILE A 301 -4.28 -12.25 -1.99
CA ILE A 301 -3.86 -12.98 -3.19
C ILE A 301 -2.35 -13.25 -3.07
N ALA A 302 -1.96 -14.51 -3.27
CA ALA A 302 -0.59 -14.95 -3.16
C ALA A 302 0.34 -14.21 -4.12
N GLY A 303 1.49 -13.79 -3.62
CA GLY A 303 2.49 -13.08 -4.42
C GLY A 303 3.71 -13.90 -4.78
N ASP A 304 4.73 -13.17 -5.22
CA ASP A 304 6.03 -13.66 -5.66
C ASP A 304 7.15 -13.12 -4.76
N ARG A 305 8.37 -13.64 -4.97
CA ARG A 305 9.54 -13.14 -4.27
C ARG A 305 9.96 -11.79 -4.88
N PRO A 306 10.08 -10.72 -4.07
CA PRO A 306 10.57 -9.43 -4.54
C PRO A 306 12.00 -9.49 -5.10
N HIS A 307 12.25 -8.74 -6.16
CA HIS A 307 13.54 -8.59 -6.84
C HIS A 307 13.77 -7.13 -7.26
#